data_AF-A0AAE0SV49-F1
#
_entry.id   AF-A0AAE0SV49-F1
#
_cell.length_a   1.000
_cell.length_b   1.000
_cell.length_c   1.000
_cell.angle_alpha   90.00
_cell.angle_beta   90.00
_cell.angle_gamma   90.00
#
_symmetry.space_group_name_H-M   'P 1'
#
loop_
_entity.id
_entity.type
_entity.pdbx_description
1 polymer ?
#
loop_
_entity_poly.entity_id
_entity_poly.type
_entity_poly.pdbx_seq_one_letter_code
_entity_poly.pdbx_strand_id
1 'polypeptide(L)'
;MEDYYTLVKVLKPRFGTINKTEIYRTQLKSRVREKGELISELAENIKKLTRQAYPDATGEIIEILALDYFIDAWLDSETRLRLRECGPKTLNKAETMAVKMEAHKLADKRQKNVNSLK
;
A
#
# COMPACT_ATOMS: atom_id res chain seq x y z
N MET A 1 -35.01 -22.29 -21.50
CA MET A 1 -34.51 -21.35 -20.46
C MET A 1 -33.02 -21.54 -20.12
N GLU A 2 -32.29 -22.44 -20.78
CA GLU A 2 -30.85 -22.68 -20.49
C GLU A 2 -29.88 -21.66 -21.08
N ASP A 3 -30.31 -20.83 -22.04
CA ASP A 3 -29.37 -20.01 -22.82
C ASP A 3 -28.86 -18.77 -22.04
N TYR A 4 -29.73 -18.14 -21.23
CA TYR A 4 -29.37 -16.94 -20.47
C TYR A 4 -28.33 -17.20 -19.38
N TYR A 5 -28.51 -18.25 -18.58
CA TYR A 5 -27.58 -18.58 -17.50
C TYR A 5 -26.21 -19.01 -18.02
N THR A 6 -26.19 -19.71 -19.15
CA THR A 6 -24.96 -20.17 -19.79
C THR A 6 -24.21 -18.99 -20.40
N LEU A 7 -24.91 -18.07 -21.07
CA LEU A 7 -24.35 -16.82 -21.59
C LEU A 7 -23.79 -15.93 -20.47
N VAL A 8 -24.52 -15.75 -19.37
CA VAL A 8 -24.05 -14.96 -18.22
C VAL A 8 -22.83 -15.62 -17.56
N LYS A 9 -22.75 -16.94 -17.49
CA LYS A 9 -21.61 -17.68 -16.93
C LYS A 9 -20.34 -17.56 -17.79
N VAL A 10 -20.49 -17.47 -19.11
CA VAL A 10 -19.37 -17.25 -20.05
C VAL A 10 -18.94 -15.78 -20.09
N LEU A 11 -19.88 -14.83 -19.94
CA LEU A 11 -19.59 -13.40 -19.96
C LEU A 11 -19.10 -12.85 -18.60
N LYS A 12 -19.48 -13.46 -17.46
CA LYS A 12 -19.04 -13.04 -16.12
C LYS A 12 -17.53 -13.07 -15.89
N PRO A 13 -16.76 -14.05 -16.36
CA PRO A 13 -15.29 -14.00 -16.26
C PRO A 13 -14.70 -12.93 -17.16
N ARG A 14 -15.27 -12.74 -18.36
CA ARG A 14 -14.72 -11.85 -19.39
C ARG A 14 -15.01 -10.37 -19.13
N PHE A 15 -16.16 -10.07 -18.51
CA PHE A 15 -16.67 -8.71 -18.26
C PHE A 15 -17.05 -8.43 -16.80
N GLY A 16 -17.05 -9.44 -15.94
CA GLY A 16 -17.40 -9.29 -14.54
C GLY A 16 -16.24 -8.80 -13.68
N THR A 17 -16.61 -8.43 -12.46
CA THR A 17 -15.76 -7.87 -11.40
C THR A 17 -14.47 -8.63 -11.13
N ILE A 18 -14.39 -9.93 -11.46
CA ILE A 18 -13.22 -10.80 -11.26
C ILE A 18 -11.99 -10.25 -12.00
N ASN A 19 -12.13 -9.85 -13.28
CA ASN A 19 -11.01 -9.26 -14.01
C ASN A 19 -10.57 -7.93 -13.39
N LYS A 20 -11.52 -7.17 -12.82
CA LYS A 20 -11.21 -5.90 -12.16
C LYS A 20 -10.46 -6.12 -10.84
N THR A 21 -10.88 -7.09 -10.02
CA THR A 21 -10.18 -7.41 -8.75
C THR A 21 -8.76 -7.92 -8.99
N GLU A 22 -8.54 -8.73 -10.02
CA GLU A 22 -7.19 -9.20 -10.38
C GLU A 22 -6.27 -8.05 -10.86
N ILE A 23 -6.81 -7.09 -11.61
CA ILE A 23 -6.07 -5.87 -11.99
C ILE A 23 -5.67 -5.09 -10.73
N TYR A 24 -6.59 -4.87 -9.79
CA TYR A 24 -6.27 -4.15 -8.56
C TYR A 24 -5.28 -4.90 -7.67
N ARG A 25 -5.35 -6.23 -7.59
CA ARG A 25 -4.35 -7.05 -6.90
C ARG A 25 -2.97 -6.91 -7.53
N THR A 26 -2.91 -6.88 -8.86
CA THR A 26 -1.66 -6.68 -9.60
C THR A 26 -1.08 -5.30 -9.33
N GLN A 27 -1.90 -4.24 -9.40
CA GLN A 27 -1.50 -2.86 -9.10
C GLN A 27 -0.99 -2.72 -7.66
N LEU A 28 -1.67 -3.36 -6.70
CA LEU A 28 -1.29 -3.35 -5.29
C LEU A 28 0.06 -4.04 -5.06
N LYS A 29 0.32 -5.18 -5.72
CA LYS A 29 1.61 -5.89 -5.65
C LYS A 29 2.76 -5.13 -6.30
N SER A 30 2.50 -4.42 -7.40
CA SER A 30 3.51 -3.60 -8.07
C SER A 30 3.71 -2.24 -7.40
N ARG A 31 2.94 -1.93 -6.35
CA ARG A 31 2.94 -0.60 -5.76
C ARG A 31 4.23 -0.35 -4.99
N VAL A 32 4.98 0.65 -5.43
CA VAL A 32 6.18 1.15 -4.77
C VAL A 32 6.05 2.66 -4.64
N ARG A 33 6.48 3.23 -3.51
CA ARG A 33 6.50 4.69 -3.27
C ARG A 33 7.33 5.38 -4.35
N GLU A 34 6.73 6.36 -5.01
CA GLU A 34 7.44 7.15 -6.01
C GLU A 34 8.35 8.20 -5.36
N LYS A 35 9.38 8.63 -6.09
CA LYS A 35 10.31 9.64 -5.60
C LYS A 35 9.59 10.99 -5.49
N GLY A 36 9.40 11.46 -4.26
CA GLY A 36 8.72 12.74 -3.97
C GLY A 36 7.23 12.59 -3.65
N GLU A 37 6.69 11.37 -3.72
CA GLU A 37 5.33 11.09 -3.27
C GLU A 37 5.19 11.28 -1.76
N LEU A 38 4.07 11.89 -1.33
CA LEU A 38 3.78 12.08 0.08
C LEU A 38 3.38 10.74 0.72
N ILE A 39 3.81 10.53 1.97
CA ILE A 39 3.53 9.30 2.71
C ILE A 39 2.02 9.09 2.88
N SER A 40 1.26 10.18 3.09
CA SER A 40 -0.20 10.13 3.19
C SER A 40 -0.90 9.75 1.89
N GLU A 41 -0.39 10.24 0.75
CA GLU A 41 -0.91 9.86 -0.58
C GLU A 41 -0.69 8.37 -0.85
N LEU A 42 0.50 7.85 -0.50
CA LEU A 42 0.79 6.42 -0.58
C LEU A 42 -0.18 5.59 0.28
N ALA A 43 -0.40 6.00 1.53
CA ALA A 43 -1.29 5.30 2.45
C ALA A 43 -2.75 5.29 1.96
N GLU A 44 -3.25 6.43 1.46
CA GLU A 44 -4.60 6.54 0.91
C GLU A 44 -4.77 5.67 -0.34
N ASN A 45 -3.79 5.70 -1.26
CA ASN A 45 -3.81 4.92 -2.48
C ASN A 45 -3.82 3.41 -2.16
N ILE A 46 -2.98 2.96 -1.22
CA ILE A 46 -2.96 1.56 -0.77
C ILE A 46 -4.27 1.15 -0.12
N LYS A 47 -4.90 1.99 0.72
CA LYS A 47 -6.24 1.71 1.28
C LYS A 47 -7.27 1.50 0.18
N LYS A 48 -7.29 2.39 -0.82
CA LYS A 48 -8.24 2.35 -1.93
C LYS A 48 -8.02 1.11 -2.79
N LEU A 49 -6.78 0.83 -3.19
CA LEU A 49 -6.43 -0.35 -3.96
C LEU A 49 -6.77 -1.64 -3.23
N THR A 50 -6.50 -1.73 -1.93
CA THR A 50 -6.80 -2.93 -1.13
C THR A 50 -8.30 -3.21 -1.07
N ARG A 51 -9.13 -2.18 -0.86
CA ARG A 51 -10.60 -2.30 -0.90
C ARG A 51 -11.12 -2.75 -2.26
N GLN A 52 -10.49 -2.30 -3.34
CA GLN A 52 -10.88 -2.67 -4.71
C GLN A 52 -10.38 -4.06 -5.11
N ALA A 53 -9.24 -4.49 -4.57
CA ALA A 53 -8.64 -5.81 -4.79
C ALA A 53 -9.35 -6.93 -4.03
N TYR A 54 -9.97 -6.60 -2.89
CA TYR A 54 -10.61 -7.55 -1.98
C TYR A 54 -11.98 -7.03 -1.50
N PRO A 55 -12.98 -6.92 -2.39
CA PRO A 55 -14.30 -6.40 -2.02
C PRO A 55 -15.06 -7.29 -1.02
N ASP A 56 -14.77 -8.60 -1.01
CA ASP A 56 -15.45 -9.57 -0.13
C ASP A 56 -14.71 -9.80 1.20
N ALA A 57 -13.56 -9.14 1.42
CA ALA A 57 -12.80 -9.28 2.66
C ALA A 57 -13.39 -8.44 3.79
N THR A 58 -13.21 -8.90 5.03
CA THR A 58 -13.62 -8.15 6.22
C THR A 58 -12.74 -6.91 6.40
N GLY A 59 -13.25 -5.89 7.11
CA GLY A 59 -12.51 -4.66 7.39
C GLY A 59 -11.16 -4.91 8.08
N GLU A 60 -11.11 -5.89 8.98
CA GLU A 60 -9.87 -6.31 9.67
C GLU A 60 -8.85 -6.91 8.70
N ILE A 61 -9.27 -7.82 7.81
CA ILE A 61 -8.38 -8.40 6.80
C ILE A 61 -7.89 -7.32 5.83
N ILE A 62 -8.77 -6.40 5.41
CA ILE A 62 -8.39 -5.27 4.56
C ILE A 62 -7.34 -4.39 5.25
N GLU A 63 -7.47 -4.14 6.54
CA GLU A 63 -6.49 -3.33 7.29
C GLU A 63 -5.13 -4.03 7.40
N ILE A 64 -5.11 -5.34 7.68
CA ILE A 64 -3.88 -6.15 7.72
C ILE A 64 -3.20 -6.12 6.36
N LEU A 65 -3.93 -6.40 5.28
CA LEU A 65 -3.39 -6.39 3.92
C LEU A 65 -2.86 -5.01 3.55
N ALA A 66 -3.62 -3.95 3.83
CA ALA A 66 -3.20 -2.59 3.50
C ALA A 66 -1.92 -2.20 4.28
N LEU A 67 -1.77 -2.67 5.52
CA LEU A 67 -0.56 -2.48 6.31
C LEU A 67 0.65 -3.21 5.71
N ASP A 68 0.50 -4.49 5.36
CA ASP A 68 1.58 -5.27 4.76
C ASP A 68 2.04 -4.67 3.43
N TYR A 69 1.10 -4.34 2.53
CA TYR A 69 1.42 -3.70 1.26
C TYR A 69 2.03 -2.30 1.45
N PHE A 70 1.62 -1.55 2.48
CA PHE A 70 2.25 -0.26 2.79
C PHE A 70 3.70 -0.42 3.22
N ILE A 71 4.02 -1.44 4.02
CA ILE A 71 5.40 -1.73 4.43
C ILE A 71 6.24 -2.18 3.24
N ASP A 72 5.67 -2.99 2.34
CA ASP A 72 6.37 -3.48 1.15
C ASP A 72 6.54 -2.43 0.04
N ALA A 73 5.70 -1.40 0.01
CA ALA A 73 5.82 -0.30 -0.96
C ALA A 73 7.07 0.58 -0.75
N TRP A 74 7.83 0.41 0.33
CA TRP A 74 9.05 1.18 0.59
C TRP A 74 10.26 0.62 -0.18
N LEU A 75 10.79 1.42 -1.11
CA LEU A 75 12.02 1.10 -1.84
C LEU A 75 13.23 0.98 -0.91
N ASP A 76 13.31 1.84 0.10
CA ASP A 76 14.37 1.82 1.10
C ASP A 76 14.22 0.64 2.06
N SER A 77 15.19 -0.27 2.02
CA SER A 77 15.21 -1.46 2.88
C SER A 77 15.32 -1.11 4.36
N GLU A 78 15.98 0.01 4.71
CA GLU A 78 16.12 0.42 6.11
C GLU A 78 14.77 0.86 6.68
N THR A 79 14.04 1.73 5.98
CA THR A 79 12.70 2.14 6.42
C THR A 79 11.74 0.95 6.51
N ARG A 80 11.78 0.03 5.55
CA ARG A 80 10.96 -1.19 5.57
C ARG A 80 11.29 -2.08 6.77
N LEU A 81 12.57 -2.30 7.06
CA LEU A 81 13.00 -3.07 8.24
C LEU A 81 12.51 -2.41 9.53
N ARG A 82 12.73 -1.10 9.68
CA ARG A 82 12.29 -0.35 10.87
C ARG A 82 10.78 -0.41 11.08
N LEU A 83 9.99 -0.31 10.02
CA LEU A 83 8.54 -0.45 10.11
C LEU A 83 8.12 -1.86 10.55
N ARG A 84 8.80 -2.91 10.08
CA ARG A 84 8.55 -4.29 10.51
C ARG A 84 8.94 -4.51 11.98
N GLU A 85 10.09 -4.00 12.41
CA GLU A 85 10.57 -4.09 13.80
C GLU A 85 9.61 -3.41 14.78
N CYS A 86 9.04 -2.26 14.40
CA CYS A 86 8.10 -1.54 15.23
C CYS A 86 6.73 -2.21 15.37
N GLY A 87 6.36 -3.11 14.45
CA GLY A 87 5.08 -3.84 14.49
C GLY A 87 3.84 -2.94 14.60
N PRO A 88 3.61 -1.98 13.68
CA PRO A 88 2.38 -1.20 13.69
C PRO A 88 1.16 -2.11 13.54
N LYS A 89 0.11 -1.83 14.32
CA LYS A 89 -1.16 -2.60 14.28
C LYS A 89 -2.18 -2.07 13.28
N THR A 90 -2.00 -0.83 12.83
CA THR A 90 -2.93 -0.14 11.94
C THR A 90 -2.16 0.66 10.90
N LEU A 91 -2.74 0.83 9.72
CA LEU A 91 -2.08 1.57 8.65
C LEU A 91 -1.81 3.03 9.04
N ASN A 92 -2.72 3.67 9.78
CA ASN A 92 -2.51 5.03 10.29
C ASN A 92 -1.30 5.12 11.25
N LYS A 93 -1.05 4.09 12.06
CA LYS A 93 0.13 4.04 12.91
C LYS A 93 1.39 3.90 12.07
N ALA A 94 1.39 3.00 11.08
CA ALA A 94 2.51 2.84 10.15
C ALA A 94 2.83 4.16 9.41
N GLU A 95 1.81 4.88 8.95
CA GLU A 95 1.92 6.18 8.30
C GLU A 95 2.56 7.23 9.22
N THR A 96 2.02 7.39 10.43
CA THR A 96 2.55 8.35 11.43
C THR A 96 4.01 8.06 11.76
N MET A 97 4.37 6.78 11.86
CA MET A 97 5.74 6.37 12.14
C MET A 97 6.68 6.64 10.97
N ALA A 98 6.23 6.36 9.75
CA ALA A 98 6.99 6.68 8.55
C ALA A 98 7.25 8.18 8.41
N VAL A 99 6.26 9.02 8.70
CA VAL A 99 6.41 10.50 8.73
C VAL A 99 7.46 10.94 9.75
N LYS A 100 7.43 10.36 10.95
CA LYS A 100 8.46 10.63 11.99
C LYS A 100 9.86 10.23 11.52
N MET A 101 9.99 9.05 10.92
CA MET A 101 11.27 8.58 10.38
C MET A 101 11.81 9.51 9.29
N GLU A 102 10.94 10.01 8.40
CA GLU A 102 11.34 10.95 7.35
C GLU A 102 11.79 12.30 7.93
N ALA A 103 11.09 12.81 8.95
CA ALA A 103 11.48 14.02 9.68
C ALA A 103 12.85 13.87 10.35
N HIS A 104 13.12 12.71 10.98
CA HIS A 104 14.43 12.43 11.60
C HIS A 104 15.54 12.37 10.54
N LYS A 105 15.31 11.65 9.43
CA LYS A 105 16.26 11.57 8.31
C LYS A 105 16.59 12.96 7.73
N LEU A 106 15.60 13.85 7.68
CA LEU A 106 15.79 15.22 7.22
C LEU A 106 16.62 16.05 8.21
N ALA A 107 16.35 15.92 9.51
CA ALA A 107 17.11 16.59 10.56
C ALA A 107 18.59 16.17 10.56
N ASP A 108 18.86 14.85 10.46
CA ASP A 108 20.21 14.30 10.42
C ASP A 108 20.99 14.79 9.19
N LYS A 109 20.35 14.85 8.03
CA LYS A 109 20.96 15.40 6.80
C LYS A 109 21.36 16.86 6.98
N ARG A 110 20.51 17.67 7.61
CA ARG A 110 20.83 19.09 7.89
C ARG A 110 22.02 19.22 8.82
N GLN A 111 22.10 18.40 9.88
CA GLN A 111 23.23 18.44 10.82
C GLN A 111 24.55 18.03 10.16
N LYS A 112 24.54 16.98 9.34
CA LYS A 112 25.74 16.56 8.58
C LYS A 112 26.25 17.67 7.66
N ASN A 113 25.35 18.34 6.94
CA ASN A 113 25.72 19.45 6.05
C ASN A 113 26.35 20.62 6.81
N VAL A 114 25.82 20.97 7.99
CA VAL A 114 26.40 22.03 8.85
C VAL A 114 27.79 21.63 9.35
N ASN A 115 27.99 20.37 9.71
CA ASN A 115 29.28 19.89 10.21
C ASN A 115 30.35 19.79 9.10
N SER A 116 29.97 19.57 7.85
CA SER A 116 30.91 19.56 6.70
C SER A 116 31.33 20.95 6.21
N LEU A 117 30.66 22.01 6.67
CA LEU A 117 30.97 23.41 6.36
C LEU A 117 31.85 24.08 7.42
N LYS A 118 32.18 23.37 8.50
CA LYS A 118 33.11 23.78 9.55
C LYS A 118 34.45 23.09 9.36
#